data_AF-A0A820XA50-F1
#
_entry.id   AF-A0A820XA50-F1
#
_cell.length_a   1.000
_cell.length_b   1.000
_cell.length_c   1.000
_cell.angle_alpha   90.00
_cell.angle_beta   90.00
_cell.angle_gamma   90.00
#
_symmetry.space_group_name_H-M   'P 1'
#
loop_
_entity.id
_entity.type
_entity.pdbx_description
1 polymer ?
#
loop_
_entity_poly.entity_id
_entity_poly.type
_entity_poly.pdbx_seq_one_letter_code
_entity_poly.pdbx_strand_id
1 'polypeptide(L)'
;MASSSTTIIVSGHNAQWEWEGDKSIWQQYPTNIQQEISQAFDAGNKDVDVNITDEISMTIKFSDMTQVNKKTKFMRRIRLCLELKDENGFFVYEWQNENKKWESYAAEIMTKIADAINNDQTTLSVTCQSRSYDIDLKKLIQTNTSTNVIRKIHRVKSMAKLPSNTSTTSNKRSLESQEEPTQSTTKKRAVSASSGPEKSSGMKKFRNHFIRFGPFN
;
A
#
# COMPACT_ATOMS: atom_id res chain seq x y z
N MET A 1 4.59 -17.24 28.68
CA MET A 1 5.60 -17.11 27.61
C MET A 1 5.39 -15.75 26.97
N ALA A 2 6.35 -14.83 27.06
CA ALA A 2 6.27 -13.55 26.38
C ALA A 2 6.32 -13.83 24.87
N SER A 3 5.30 -13.38 24.13
CA SER A 3 5.34 -13.40 22.67
C SER A 3 6.40 -12.39 22.24
N SER A 4 7.58 -12.87 21.85
CA SER A 4 8.64 -12.02 21.31
C SER A 4 8.12 -11.39 20.02
N SER A 5 7.83 -10.09 20.05
CA SER A 5 7.51 -9.32 18.84
C SER A 5 8.64 -9.52 17.85
N THR A 6 8.38 -10.25 16.77
CA THR A 6 9.38 -10.48 15.73
C THR A 6 9.59 -9.18 14.97
N THR A 7 10.76 -8.59 15.15
CA THR A 7 11.19 -7.43 14.36
C THR A 7 11.55 -7.87 12.95
N ILE A 8 11.01 -7.17 11.96
CA ILE A 8 11.36 -7.37 10.55
C ILE A 8 12.60 -6.54 10.26
N ILE A 9 13.62 -7.15 9.66
CA ILE A 9 14.86 -6.50 9.24
C ILE A 9 14.96 -6.57 7.72
N VAL A 10 15.37 -5.47 7.09
CA VAL A 10 15.76 -5.41 5.67
C VAL A 10 17.11 -4.72 5.60
N SER A 11 18.11 -5.40 5.04
CA SER A 11 19.46 -4.87 4.85
C SER A 11 20.06 -4.23 6.13
N GLY A 12 19.76 -4.81 7.30
CA GLY A 12 20.25 -4.34 8.60
C GLY A 12 19.37 -3.28 9.29
N HIS A 13 18.27 -2.83 8.67
CA HIS A 13 17.36 -1.81 9.21
C HIS A 13 16.04 -2.42 9.66
N ASN A 14 15.49 -1.94 10.78
CA ASN A 14 14.12 -2.29 11.16
C ASN A 14 13.15 -1.81 10.08
N ALA A 15 12.30 -2.71 9.63
CA ALA A 15 11.52 -2.53 8.41
C ALA A 15 10.03 -2.86 8.62
N GLN A 16 9.21 -2.29 7.74
CA GLN A 16 7.80 -2.60 7.60
C GLN A 16 7.43 -2.62 6.12
N TRP A 17 6.95 -3.76 5.63
CA TRP A 17 6.38 -3.84 4.29
C TRP A 17 4.90 -3.51 4.31
N GLU A 18 4.48 -2.70 3.34
CA GLU A 18 3.10 -2.25 3.21
C GLU A 18 2.60 -2.41 1.80
N TRP A 19 1.27 -2.51 1.67
CA TRP A 19 0.57 -2.52 0.39
C TRP A 19 -0.59 -1.52 0.38
N GLU A 20 -0.87 -0.98 -0.79
CA GLU A 20 -1.95 0.00 -0.96
C GLU A 20 -3.31 -0.71 -1.06
N GLY A 21 -4.07 -0.63 0.03
CA GLY A 21 -5.45 -1.09 0.13
C GLY A 21 -6.47 -0.24 -0.59
N ASP A 22 -7.73 -0.47 -0.26
CA ASP A 22 -8.83 0.33 -0.80
C ASP A 22 -8.76 1.77 -0.29
N LYS A 23 -9.31 2.70 -1.09
CA LYS A 23 -9.28 4.15 -0.80
C LYS A 23 -7.86 4.71 -0.60
N SER A 24 -6.85 4.08 -1.21
CA SER A 24 -5.43 4.45 -1.08
C SER A 24 -4.92 4.41 0.37
N ILE A 25 -5.48 3.53 1.18
CA ILE A 25 -5.03 3.30 2.56
C ILE A 25 -3.93 2.25 2.57
N TRP A 26 -2.75 2.62 3.06
CA TRP A 26 -1.65 1.68 3.24
C TRP A 26 -1.92 0.71 4.40
N GLN A 27 -1.69 -0.57 4.16
CA GLN A 27 -1.87 -1.65 5.12
C GLN A 27 -0.56 -2.41 5.29
N GLN A 28 -0.29 -2.83 6.53
CA GLN A 28 0.88 -3.63 6.84
C GLN A 28 0.66 -5.08 6.42
N TYR A 29 1.68 -5.72 5.85
CA TYR A 29 1.62 -7.17 5.63
C TYR A 29 1.66 -7.92 6.98
N PRO A 30 1.03 -9.12 7.08
CA PRO A 30 1.25 -10.00 8.23
C PRO A 30 2.73 -10.32 8.44
N THR A 31 3.16 -10.52 9.69
CA THR A 31 4.58 -10.71 10.05
C THR A 31 5.28 -11.81 9.26
N ASN A 32 4.66 -12.97 9.09
CA ASN A 32 5.23 -14.07 8.31
C ASN A 32 5.47 -13.67 6.85
N ILE A 33 4.52 -12.95 6.24
CA ILE A 33 4.64 -12.45 4.87
C ILE A 33 5.73 -11.38 4.77
N GLN A 34 5.85 -10.50 5.77
CA GLN A 34 6.95 -9.54 5.81
C GLN A 34 8.31 -10.24 5.87
N GLN A 35 8.44 -11.33 6.63
CA GLN A 35 9.69 -12.11 6.69
C GLN A 35 10.04 -12.72 5.33
N GLU A 36 9.07 -13.35 4.66
CA GLU A 36 9.28 -13.93 3.32
C GLU A 36 9.71 -12.87 2.30
N ILE A 37 9.04 -11.70 2.32
CA ILE A 37 9.37 -10.57 1.43
C ILE A 37 10.78 -10.05 1.72
N SER A 38 11.11 -9.81 2.99
CA SER A 38 12.43 -9.32 3.39
C SER A 38 13.55 -10.29 3.02
N GLN A 39 13.37 -11.59 3.28
CA GLN A 39 14.37 -12.60 2.95
C GLN A 39 14.64 -12.66 1.45
N ALA A 40 13.58 -12.64 0.63
CA ALA A 40 13.74 -12.65 -0.82
C ALA A 40 14.41 -11.37 -1.33
N PHE A 41 14.05 -10.20 -0.77
CA PHE A 41 14.66 -8.94 -1.12
C PHE A 41 16.16 -8.91 -0.77
N ASP A 42 16.52 -9.28 0.45
CA ASP A 42 17.93 -9.31 0.90
C ASP A 42 18.75 -10.39 0.17
N ALA A 43 18.11 -11.45 -0.33
CA ALA A 43 18.74 -12.43 -1.22
C ALA A 43 18.98 -11.90 -2.66
N GLY A 44 18.50 -10.69 -2.99
CA GLY A 44 18.63 -10.10 -4.32
C GLY A 44 17.65 -10.66 -5.35
N ASN A 45 16.58 -11.32 -4.92
CA ASN A 45 15.55 -11.80 -5.84
C ASN A 45 14.80 -10.62 -6.47
N LYS A 46 14.30 -10.80 -7.69
CA LYS A 46 13.49 -9.78 -8.40
C LYS A 46 12.02 -9.83 -8.00
N ASP A 47 11.56 -10.99 -7.55
CA ASP A 47 10.23 -11.23 -7.07
C ASP A 47 10.19 -12.34 -6.01
N VAL A 48 9.05 -12.47 -5.35
CA VAL A 48 8.72 -13.58 -4.46
C VAL A 48 7.22 -13.85 -4.51
N ASP A 49 6.87 -15.14 -4.54
CA ASP A 49 5.48 -15.57 -4.39
C ASP A 49 5.16 -15.79 -2.92
N VAL A 50 4.11 -15.15 -2.43
CA VAL A 50 3.64 -15.25 -1.05
C VAL A 50 2.18 -15.72 -1.00
N ASN A 51 1.87 -16.57 -0.03
CA ASN A 51 0.51 -17.04 0.20
C ASN A 51 -0.11 -16.25 1.36
N ILE A 52 -1.04 -15.36 1.06
CA ILE A 52 -1.75 -14.57 2.08
C ILE A 52 -2.77 -15.44 2.82
N THR A 53 -3.44 -16.32 2.09
CA THR A 53 -4.31 -17.39 2.59
C THR A 53 -4.21 -18.59 1.63
N ASP A 54 -4.84 -19.72 1.97
CA ASP A 54 -4.88 -20.91 1.11
C ASP A 54 -5.45 -20.62 -0.30
N GLU A 55 -6.32 -19.62 -0.42
CA GLU A 55 -6.97 -19.25 -1.69
C GLU A 55 -6.35 -18.03 -2.38
N ILE A 56 -5.57 -17.22 -1.64
CA ILE A 56 -5.04 -15.94 -2.10
C ILE A 56 -3.52 -15.99 -2.08
N SER A 57 -2.93 -16.09 -3.27
CA SER A 57 -1.50 -15.95 -3.50
C SER A 57 -1.18 -14.71 -4.34
N MET A 58 -0.05 -14.09 -4.03
CA MET A 58 0.41 -12.88 -4.68
C MET A 58 1.87 -13.03 -5.09
N THR A 59 2.24 -12.46 -6.23
CA THR A 59 3.64 -12.25 -6.61
C THR A 59 4.03 -10.82 -6.24
N ILE A 60 5.00 -10.68 -5.35
CA ILE A 60 5.61 -9.41 -4.97
C ILE A 60 6.75 -9.14 -5.94
N LYS A 61 6.71 -8.01 -6.64
CA LYS A 61 7.72 -7.60 -7.63
C LYS A 61 8.49 -6.40 -7.11
N PHE A 62 9.78 -6.57 -6.88
CA PHE A 62 10.63 -5.54 -6.27
C PHE A 62 11.00 -4.43 -7.27
N SER A 63 11.18 -4.75 -8.55
CA SER A 63 11.52 -3.74 -9.58
C SER A 63 10.42 -2.68 -9.74
N ASP A 64 9.17 -3.14 -9.71
CA ASP A 64 8.00 -2.31 -9.98
C ASP A 64 7.37 -1.79 -8.69
N MET A 65 7.83 -2.30 -7.53
CA MET A 65 7.21 -2.10 -6.24
C MET A 65 5.69 -2.33 -6.30
N THR A 66 5.32 -3.52 -6.79
CA THR A 66 3.91 -3.96 -6.86
C THR A 66 3.70 -5.37 -6.32
N GLN A 67 2.50 -5.62 -5.82
CA GLN A 67 1.96 -6.97 -5.64
C GLN A 67 1.01 -7.30 -6.79
N VAL A 68 1.01 -8.54 -7.25
CA VAL A 68 0.12 -9.05 -8.29
C VAL A 68 -0.62 -10.26 -7.77
N ASN A 69 -1.95 -10.20 -7.68
CA ASN A 69 -2.75 -11.37 -7.35
C ASN A 69 -2.62 -12.43 -8.46
N LYS A 70 -2.21 -13.65 -8.11
CA LYS A 70 -1.89 -14.68 -9.12
C LYS A 70 -3.11 -15.16 -9.88
N LYS A 71 -4.31 -15.13 -9.28
CA LYS A 71 -5.58 -15.55 -9.88
C LYS A 71 -6.21 -14.45 -10.73
N THR A 72 -6.42 -13.27 -10.14
CA THR A 72 -7.15 -12.17 -10.79
C THR A 72 -6.26 -11.26 -11.64
N LYS A 73 -4.94 -11.37 -11.48
CA LYS A 73 -3.93 -10.46 -12.06
C LYS A 73 -4.09 -9.00 -11.62
N PHE A 74 -4.92 -8.74 -10.60
CA PHE A 74 -5.08 -7.42 -10.03
C PHE A 74 -3.78 -6.98 -9.33
N MET A 75 -3.38 -5.73 -9.55
CA MET A 75 -2.11 -5.19 -9.06
C MET A 75 -2.35 -4.07 -8.05
N ARG A 76 -1.53 -4.04 -7.01
CA ARG A 76 -1.50 -2.94 -6.02
C ARG A 76 -0.06 -2.53 -5.76
N ARG A 77 0.15 -1.28 -5.37
CA ARG A 77 1.49 -0.79 -4.98
C ARG A 77 1.91 -1.41 -3.66
N ILE A 78 3.21 -1.60 -3.50
CA ILE A 78 3.85 -1.91 -2.23
C ILE A 78 4.87 -0.82 -1.90
N ARG A 79 5.27 -0.73 -0.64
CA ARG A 79 6.39 0.11 -0.22
C ARG A 79 7.12 -0.50 0.97
N LEU A 80 8.39 -0.10 1.10
CA LEU A 80 9.23 -0.38 2.26
C LEU A 80 9.29 0.88 3.12
N CYS A 81 8.86 0.76 4.37
CA CYS A 81 9.08 1.79 5.39
C CYS A 81 10.18 1.31 6.35
N LEU A 82 11.08 2.19 6.74
CA LEU A 82 12.21 1.87 7.62
C LEU A 82 12.14 2.71 8.90
N GLU A 83 12.59 2.15 10.01
CA GLU A 83 12.89 2.94 11.20
C GLU A 83 14.21 3.69 10.96
N LEU A 84 14.21 5.00 11.19
CA LEU A 84 15.35 5.87 10.92
C LEU A 84 15.94 6.35 12.26
N LYS A 85 17.26 6.47 12.34
CA LYS A 85 17.99 6.85 13.56
C LYS A 85 17.50 8.15 14.22
N ASP A 86 16.94 9.07 13.44
CA ASP A 86 16.53 10.39 13.90
C ASP A 86 15.09 10.45 14.45
N GLU A 87 14.26 9.43 14.26
CA GLU A 87 12.84 9.46 14.67
C GLU A 87 12.25 8.09 15.05
N ASN A 88 11.30 8.09 15.98
CA ASN A 88 10.57 6.88 16.37
C ASN A 88 9.46 6.51 15.38
N GLY A 89 9.47 5.25 14.93
CA GLY A 89 8.49 4.65 14.02
C GLY A 89 9.02 4.45 12.60
N PHE A 90 8.16 3.94 11.72
CA PHE A 90 8.54 3.63 10.33
C PHE A 90 8.25 4.81 9.40
N PHE A 91 9.20 5.11 8.51
CA PHE A 91 9.12 6.19 7.54
C PHE A 91 9.43 5.71 6.13
N VAL A 92 8.85 6.41 5.16
CA VAL A 92 9.16 6.24 3.74
C VAL A 92 9.48 7.60 3.14
N TYR A 93 10.46 7.63 2.25
CA TYR A 93 10.71 8.79 1.41
C TYR A 93 9.92 8.65 0.11
N GLU A 94 9.26 9.72 -0.29
CA GLU A 94 8.54 9.81 -1.55
C GLU A 94 9.03 10.99 -2.37
N TRP A 95 8.94 10.87 -3.69
CA TRP A 95 9.30 11.91 -4.63
C TRP A 95 8.11 12.33 -5.47
N GLN A 96 8.08 13.61 -5.85
CA GLN A 96 6.98 14.15 -6.63
C GLN A 96 7.22 13.87 -8.13
N ASN A 97 6.30 13.13 -8.74
CA ASN A 97 6.33 12.84 -10.17
C ASN A 97 5.88 14.04 -11.03
N GLU A 98 5.87 13.86 -12.36
CA GLU A 98 5.55 14.94 -13.32
C GLU A 98 4.12 15.43 -13.17
N ASN A 99 3.22 14.51 -12.78
CA ASN A 99 1.81 14.76 -12.53
C ASN A 99 1.55 15.31 -11.12
N LYS A 100 2.58 15.77 -10.41
CA LYS A 100 2.51 16.28 -9.03
C LYS A 100 2.01 15.25 -8.00
N LYS A 101 2.02 13.96 -8.34
CA LYS A 101 1.71 12.87 -7.41
C LYS A 101 2.97 12.40 -6.71
N TRP A 102 2.82 11.95 -5.47
CA TRP A 102 3.91 11.39 -4.69
C TRP A 102 4.04 9.89 -4.95
N GLU A 103 5.26 9.45 -5.20
CA GLU A 103 5.62 8.06 -5.40
C GLU A 103 6.71 7.70 -4.40
N SER A 104 6.52 6.62 -3.65
CA SER A 104 7.52 6.11 -2.73
C SER A 104 8.77 5.66 -3.49
N TYR A 105 9.94 5.88 -2.89
CA TYR A 105 11.16 5.28 -3.42
C TYR A 105 11.11 3.76 -3.37
N ALA A 106 11.78 3.11 -4.32
CA ALA A 106 11.96 1.67 -4.32
C ALA A 106 12.74 1.22 -3.07
N ALA A 107 12.55 -0.04 -2.67
CA ALA A 107 13.17 -0.60 -1.48
C ALA A 107 14.70 -0.45 -1.47
N GLU A 108 15.35 -0.68 -2.61
CA GLU A 108 16.82 -0.49 -2.76
C GLU A 108 17.29 0.94 -2.52
N ILE A 109 16.46 1.94 -2.85
CA ILE A 109 16.79 3.35 -2.62
C ILE A 109 16.50 3.70 -1.16
N MET A 110 15.42 3.15 -0.58
CA MET A 110 15.10 3.34 0.83
C MET A 110 16.21 2.85 1.75
N THR A 111 16.81 1.68 1.48
CA THR A 111 17.94 1.17 2.29
C THR A 111 19.17 2.08 2.17
N LYS A 112 19.49 2.56 0.97
CA LYS A 112 20.58 3.54 0.76
C LYS A 112 20.32 4.86 1.47
N ILE A 113 19.08 5.35 1.49
CA ILE A 113 18.71 6.55 2.26
C ILE A 113 18.92 6.30 3.75
N ALA A 114 18.49 5.15 4.27
CA ALA A 114 18.69 4.79 5.67
C ALA A 114 20.18 4.68 6.04
N ASP A 115 21.00 4.05 5.19
CA ASP A 115 22.45 4.02 5.36
C ASP A 115 23.06 5.42 5.38
N ALA A 116 22.66 6.29 4.44
CA ALA A 116 23.13 7.67 4.39
C ALA A 116 22.78 8.44 5.68
N ILE A 117 21.55 8.30 6.18
CA ILE A 117 21.11 8.92 7.44
C ILE A 117 21.92 8.38 8.63
N ASN A 118 22.11 7.07 8.72
CA ASN A 118 22.86 6.45 9.82
C ASN A 118 24.32 6.91 9.87
N ASN A 119 24.91 7.16 8.70
CA ASN A 119 26.27 7.68 8.52
C ASN A 119 26.34 9.22 8.50
N ASP A 120 25.27 9.91 8.90
CA ASP A 120 25.16 11.37 8.97
C ASP A 120 25.48 12.07 7.61
N GLN A 121 25.28 11.35 6.51
CA GLN A 121 25.38 11.88 5.15
C GLN A 121 24.15 12.69 4.79
N THR A 122 24.36 13.71 3.96
CA THR A 122 23.30 14.67 3.59
C THR A 122 22.95 14.60 2.11
N THR A 123 23.76 13.87 1.34
CA THR A 123 23.55 13.63 -0.09
C THR A 123 23.91 12.18 -0.41
N LEU A 124 23.26 11.61 -1.41
CA LEU A 124 23.62 10.31 -1.98
C LEU A 124 23.28 10.26 -3.48
N SER A 125 24.08 9.52 -4.25
CA SER A 125 23.81 9.26 -5.66
C SER A 125 23.19 7.88 -5.83
N VAL A 126 22.08 7.80 -6.56
CA VAL A 126 21.34 6.56 -6.79
C VAL A 126 21.06 6.37 -8.29
N THR A 127 20.94 5.12 -8.71
CA THR A 127 20.56 4.76 -10.06
C THR A 127 19.29 3.90 -10.03
N CYS A 128 18.32 4.24 -10.87
CA CYS A 128 17.07 3.51 -11.02
C CYS A 128 16.67 3.50 -12.50
N GLN A 129 16.38 2.32 -13.06
CA GLN A 129 15.94 2.14 -14.45
C GLN A 129 16.86 2.89 -15.45
N SER A 130 18.18 2.74 -15.30
CA SER A 130 19.20 3.37 -16.13
C SER A 130 19.27 4.90 -16.06
N ARG A 131 18.64 5.52 -15.05
CA ARG A 131 18.74 6.96 -14.76
C ARG A 131 19.42 7.17 -13.42
N SER A 132 20.32 8.13 -13.37
CA SER A 132 21.03 8.50 -12.15
C SER A 132 20.48 9.79 -11.56
N TYR A 133 20.44 9.84 -10.23
CA TYR A 133 19.92 10.95 -9.46
C TYR A 133 20.82 11.24 -8.28
N ASP A 134 21.03 12.53 -8.01
CA ASP A 134 21.58 12.99 -6.74
C ASP A 134 20.43 13.39 -5.83
N ILE A 135 20.36 12.77 -4.66
CA ILE A 135 19.39 13.05 -3.61
C ILE A 135 20.07 13.94 -2.57
N ASP A 136 19.49 15.10 -2.30
CA ASP A 136 19.87 15.99 -1.20
C ASP A 136 18.82 15.86 -0.08
N LEU A 137 19.21 15.19 1.00
CA LEU A 137 18.34 14.87 2.14
C LEU A 137 18.07 16.11 3.02
N LYS A 138 18.93 17.14 2.96
CA LYS A 138 18.72 18.40 3.68
C LYS A 138 17.74 19.31 2.94
N LYS A 139 17.90 19.42 1.63
CA LYS A 139 17.01 20.23 0.78
C LYS A 139 15.73 19.50 0.40
N LEU A 140 15.67 18.19 0.63
CA LEU A 140 14.57 17.31 0.23
C LEU A 140 14.26 17.45 -1.26
N ILE A 141 15.29 17.24 -2.08
CA ILE A 141 15.19 17.25 -3.54
C ILE A 141 15.98 16.09 -4.15
N GLN A 142 15.52 15.59 -5.29
CA GLN A 142 16.32 14.79 -6.19
C GLN A 142 16.63 15.59 -7.46
N THR A 143 17.82 15.40 -8.00
CA THR A 143 18.26 16.01 -9.26
C THR A 143 18.66 14.90 -10.20
N ASN A 144 18.03 14.83 -11.38
CA ASN A 144 18.48 13.91 -12.42
C ASN A 144 19.82 14.40 -12.98
N THR A 145 20.86 13.58 -12.92
CA THR A 145 22.24 14.00 -13.24
C THR A 145 22.47 14.27 -14.72
N SER A 146 21.65 13.67 -15.59
CA SER A 146 21.76 13.86 -17.05
C SER A 146 21.00 15.08 -17.57
N THR A 147 19.88 15.44 -16.93
CA THR A 147 18.96 16.50 -17.41
C THR A 147 18.89 17.72 -16.49
N ASN A 148 19.48 17.64 -15.29
CA ASN A 148 19.36 18.62 -14.22
C ASN A 148 17.92 18.92 -13.78
N VAL A 149 16.96 18.06 -14.12
CA VAL A 149 15.58 18.18 -13.65
C VAL A 149 15.52 17.90 -12.15
N ILE A 150 15.00 18.87 -11.39
CA ILE A 150 14.85 18.79 -9.94
C ILE A 150 13.42 18.42 -9.58
N ARG A 151 13.25 17.47 -8.66
CA ARG A 151 11.95 17.08 -8.10
C ARG A 151 11.99 17.14 -6.58
N LYS A 152 10.85 17.49 -5.99
CA LYS A 152 10.68 17.53 -4.53
C LYS A 152 10.66 16.13 -3.96
N ILE A 153 11.20 16.01 -2.76
CA ILE A 153 11.14 14.83 -1.90
C ILE A 153 10.41 15.23 -0.63
N HIS A 154 9.79 14.27 0.03
CA HIS A 154 9.39 14.41 1.43
C HIS A 154 9.48 13.06 2.14
N ARG A 155 9.55 13.14 3.47
CA ARG A 155 9.47 11.98 4.36
C ARG A 155 8.05 11.86 4.89
N VAL A 156 7.51 10.65 4.90
CA VAL A 156 6.16 10.35 5.38
C VAL A 156 6.23 9.29 6.47
N LYS A 157 5.62 9.57 7.61
CA LYS A 157 5.46 8.58 8.69
C LYS A 157 4.41 7.55 8.31
N SER A 158 4.72 6.28 8.46
CA SER A 158 3.76 5.21 8.25
C SER A 158 2.71 5.18 9.36
N MET A 159 1.45 5.14 8.95
CA MET A 159 0.28 4.91 9.80
C MET A 159 -0.39 3.57 9.48
N ALA A 160 0.28 2.70 8.71
CA ALA A 160 -0.28 1.43 8.29
C ALA A 160 -0.51 0.52 9.50
N LYS A 161 -1.62 -0.20 9.45
CA LYS A 161 -2.01 -1.18 10.47
C LYS A 161 -2.12 -2.55 9.83
N LEU A 162 -2.02 -3.59 10.65
CA LEU A 162 -2.39 -4.93 10.23
C LEU A 162 -3.84 -4.94 9.74
N PRO A 163 -4.16 -5.68 8.67
CA PRO A 163 -5.52 -5.81 8.18
C PRO A 163 -6.38 -6.43 9.28
N SER A 164 -7.38 -5.68 9.77
CA SER A 164 -8.40 -6.23 10.65
C SER A 164 -9.29 -7.14 9.81
N ASN A 165 -9.07 -8.46 9.87
CA ASN A 165 -10.03 -9.41 9.32
C ASN A 165 -11.41 -9.15 9.94
N THR A 166 -12.29 -8.50 9.20
CA THR A 166 -13.69 -8.28 9.58
C THR A 166 -14.56 -9.31 8.87
N SER A 167 -14.61 -10.52 9.45
CA SER A 167 -15.80 -11.38 9.42
C SER A 167 -15.59 -12.62 10.29
N THR A 168 -15.63 -12.44 11.61
CA THR A 168 -16.15 -13.47 12.52
C THR A 168 -17.36 -12.87 13.20
N THR A 169 -18.54 -13.27 12.72
CA THR A 169 -19.82 -13.08 13.38
C THR A 169 -19.77 -13.77 14.74
N SER A 170 -19.34 -13.04 15.77
CA SER A 170 -19.63 -13.40 17.15
C SER A 170 -20.99 -12.78 17.50
N ASN A 171 -22.03 -13.60 17.32
CA ASN A 171 -23.33 -13.39 17.93
C ASN A 171 -23.15 -13.18 19.45
N LYS A 172 -23.13 -11.93 19.90
CA LYS A 172 -23.58 -11.58 21.25
C LYS A 172 -25.07 -11.24 21.16
N ARG A 173 -25.87 -12.29 21.31
CA ARG A 173 -27.31 -12.21 21.59
C ARG A 173 -27.44 -11.59 22.99
N SER A 174 -27.72 -10.30 23.06
CA SER A 174 -28.25 -9.67 24.26
C SER A 174 -29.74 -10.03 24.35
N LEU A 175 -30.10 -10.79 25.38
CA LEU A 175 -31.48 -10.96 25.82
C LEU A 175 -31.90 -9.62 26.44
N GLU A 176 -32.90 -8.97 25.86
CA GLU A 176 -33.74 -8.01 26.58
C GLU A 176 -35.17 -8.29 26.14
N SER A 177 -35.95 -8.79 27.09
CA SER A 177 -37.36 -9.08 26.97
C SER A 177 -38.14 -7.78 27.08
N GLN A 178 -38.99 -7.45 26.10
CA GLN A 178 -40.19 -6.67 26.38
C GLN A 178 -41.35 -7.19 25.52
N GLU A 179 -42.41 -7.55 26.22
CA GLU A 179 -43.68 -8.10 25.74
C GLU A 179 -44.53 -7.02 25.05
N GLU A 180 -45.25 -7.44 24.01
CA GLU A 180 -46.35 -6.69 23.38
C GLU A 180 -47.58 -6.57 24.31
N PRO A 181 -48.55 -5.70 23.95
CA PRO A 181 -49.76 -6.28 23.32
C PRO A 181 -50.28 -5.50 22.09
N THR A 182 -50.27 -6.18 20.94
CA THR A 182 -51.42 -6.52 20.07
C THR A 182 -52.57 -5.52 19.76
N GLN A 183 -52.70 -5.29 18.44
CA GLN A 183 -53.90 -5.45 17.57
C GLN A 183 -54.84 -4.27 17.19
N SER A 184 -54.78 -3.92 15.89
CA SER A 184 -55.85 -4.07 14.87
C SER A 184 -56.64 -2.85 14.31
N THR A 185 -56.45 -2.67 12.98
CA THR A 185 -57.49 -2.50 11.92
C THR A 185 -58.08 -1.13 11.47
N THR A 186 -57.82 -0.86 10.17
CA THR A 186 -58.71 -0.41 9.05
C THR A 186 -58.80 1.05 8.54
N LYS A 187 -58.48 1.20 7.23
CA LYS A 187 -59.14 2.01 6.12
C LYS A 187 -59.11 3.56 6.24
N LYS A 188 -58.92 4.42 5.21
CA LYS A 188 -59.24 4.39 3.76
C LYS A 188 -58.53 5.57 3.02
N ARG A 189 -57.88 5.27 1.89
CA ARG A 189 -57.97 5.84 0.51
C ARG A 189 -58.22 7.35 0.23
N ALA A 190 -57.32 7.98 -0.55
CA ALA A 190 -57.54 8.86 -1.73
C ALA A 190 -56.15 9.14 -2.40
N VAL A 191 -55.74 8.50 -3.51
CA VAL A 191 -55.95 8.79 -4.96
C VAL A 191 -55.63 10.22 -5.42
N SER A 192 -54.48 10.41 -6.08
CA SER A 192 -54.35 11.20 -7.32
C SER A 192 -53.08 10.82 -8.08
N ALA A 193 -53.21 10.67 -9.40
CA ALA A 193 -52.29 10.05 -10.33
C ALA A 193 -51.24 11.01 -10.93
N SER A 194 -50.09 10.48 -11.36
CA SER A 194 -49.62 10.62 -12.76
C SER A 194 -48.47 9.67 -13.10
N SER A 195 -48.75 8.75 -14.06
CA SER A 195 -47.91 8.24 -15.17
C SER A 195 -46.38 8.03 -15.02
N GLY A 196 -45.94 6.77 -15.23
CA GLY A 196 -44.53 6.30 -15.37
C GLY A 196 -43.89 6.56 -16.76
N PRO A 197 -42.98 5.71 -17.32
CA PRO A 197 -42.53 4.37 -16.88
C PRO A 197 -40.99 4.15 -16.79
N GLU A 198 -40.64 2.96 -16.29
CA GLU A 198 -39.32 2.30 -16.31
C GLU A 198 -38.74 2.08 -17.72
N LYS A 199 -37.41 2.09 -17.87
CA LYS A 199 -36.58 0.87 -18.07
C LYS A 199 -35.10 1.15 -18.38
N SER A 200 -34.25 0.47 -17.59
CA SER A 200 -33.08 -0.32 -17.99
C SER A 200 -31.77 0.33 -18.49
N SER A 201 -30.69 -0.35 -18.07
CA SER A 201 -29.50 -0.66 -18.86
C SER A 201 -28.36 0.36 -18.90
N GLY A 202 -27.21 -0.04 -18.34
CA GLY A 202 -25.92 0.59 -18.66
C GLY A 202 -24.89 0.60 -17.53
N MET A 203 -24.48 -0.57 -17.02
CA MET A 203 -23.24 -0.69 -16.23
C MET A 203 -22.06 -0.26 -17.11
N LYS A 204 -21.57 0.96 -16.92
CA LYS A 204 -20.33 1.45 -17.54
C LYS A 204 -19.15 0.77 -16.86
N LYS A 205 -18.57 -0.22 -17.56
CA LYS A 205 -17.27 -0.82 -17.25
C LYS A 205 -16.21 0.27 -17.26
N PHE A 206 -15.69 0.66 -16.09
CA PHE A 206 -14.45 1.42 -16.02
C PHE A 206 -13.28 0.47 -16.31
N ARG A 207 -12.82 0.46 -17.56
CA ARG A 207 -11.50 -0.07 -17.93
C ARG A 207 -10.47 0.95 -17.45
N ASN A 208 -9.80 0.68 -16.33
CA ASN A 208 -8.55 1.38 -16.03
C ASN A 208 -7.49 0.89 -17.03
N HIS A 209 -7.19 1.74 -18.01
CA HIS A 209 -5.99 1.63 -18.84
C HIS A 209 -4.77 1.87 -17.95
N PHE A 210 -4.10 0.79 -17.56
CA PHE A 210 -2.71 0.89 -17.12
C PHE A 210 -1.84 1.08 -18.36
N ILE A 211 -1.09 2.18 -18.37
CA ILE A 211 -0.12 2.50 -19.41
C ILE A 211 1.00 1.46 -19.32
N ARG A 212 1.06 0.57 -20.32
CA ARG A 212 2.26 -0.20 -20.63
C ARG A 212 3.21 0.72 -21.38
N PHE A 213 4.36 1.03 -20.79
CA PHE A 213 5.49 1.48 -21.59
C PHE A 213 6.24 0.22 -22.05
N GLY A 214 6.19 -0.05 -23.35
CA GLY A 214 7.07 -1.01 -24.00
C GLY A 214 8.50 -0.45 -24.13
N PRO A 215 9.48 -1.29 -24.45
CA PRO A 215 10.86 -0.85 -24.64
C PRO A 215 10.96 0.03 -25.90
N PHE A 216 11.75 1.10 -25.82
CA PHE A 216 12.21 1.83 -26.99
C PHE A 216 13.54 1.23 -27.43
N ASN A 217 13.57 0.79 -28.70
CA ASN A 217 14.63 0.21 -29.54
C ASN A 217 16.04 0.06 -28.95
#